data_AF-A0A0B5HQJ8-F1
#
_entry.id   AF-A0A0B5HQJ8-F1
#
_cell.length_a   1.000
_cell.length_b   1.000
_cell.length_c   1.000
_cell.angle_alpha   90.00
_cell.angle_beta   90.00
_cell.angle_gamma   90.00
#
_symmetry.space_group_name_H-M   'P 1'
#
loop_
_entity.id
_entity.type
_entity.pdbx_description
1 polymer ?
#
loop_
_entity_poly.entity_id
_entity_poly.type
_entity_poly.pdbx_seq_one_letter_code
_entity_poly.pdbx_strand_id
1 'polypeptide(L)'
;GLVLLVIGCPCALVISTPAAIAAALSSGARRGLLLKGGAVLEQMGTLTTIAFDKTGTLTQGRPLVTDVTAANGNERRVLSLAGALEAGSNHPLALAILERARGDKAPLPPAGESRAIPGKGVGGTVGGEKLFLGSPQAAAEFATLTPDQSAQIAAWNAQGKTVSVLVAGGEVAGLIAMRDEPRPDAKEGLAALKDAGIKTIMLTGDNATTAQAIGNALGIEVRGELLPQDKMKIVGGLQAAGEKVGKVGDGINDAPAMA
;
A
#
# COMPACT_ATOMS: atom_id res chain seq x y z
N GLY A 1 30.56 -49.73 -28.02
CA GLY A 1 30.97 -48.78 -26.96
C GLY A 1 30.74 -47.34 -27.37
N LEU A 2 31.63 -46.77 -28.19
CA LEU A 2 31.63 -45.34 -28.58
C LEU A 2 30.35 -44.84 -29.29
N VAL A 3 29.73 -45.66 -30.15
CA VAL A 3 28.51 -45.27 -30.88
C VAL A 3 27.32 -45.00 -29.93
N LEU A 4 27.18 -45.78 -28.85
CA LEU A 4 26.15 -45.56 -27.84
C LEU A 4 26.37 -44.25 -27.07
N LEU A 5 27.63 -43.87 -26.82
CA LEU A 5 27.98 -42.63 -26.13
C LEU A 5 27.68 -41.39 -26.97
N VAL A 6 27.87 -41.46 -28.31
CA VAL A 6 27.58 -40.35 -29.22
C VAL A 6 26.07 -40.17 -29.43
N ILE A 7 25.32 -41.26 -29.62
CA ILE A 7 23.85 -41.21 -29.75
C ILE A 7 23.19 -40.74 -28.44
N GLY A 8 23.78 -41.10 -27.30
CA GLY A 8 23.29 -40.70 -25.98
C GLY A 8 23.52 -39.23 -25.62
N CYS A 9 24.27 -38.46 -26.41
CA CYS A 9 24.54 -37.05 -26.13
C CYS A 9 23.33 -36.19 -26.56
N PRO A 10 22.55 -35.62 -25.62
CA PRO A 10 21.27 -35.02 -25.95
C PRO A 10 21.45 -33.54 -26.33
N CYS A 11 22.14 -33.27 -27.45
CA CYS A 11 22.47 -31.90 -27.89
C CYS A 11 21.24 -30.98 -27.98
N ALA A 12 20.09 -31.50 -28.42
CA ALA A 12 18.83 -30.77 -28.48
C ALA A 12 18.26 -30.45 -27.09
N LEU A 13 18.42 -31.35 -26.12
CA LEU A 13 17.97 -31.14 -24.74
C LEU A 13 18.75 -29.98 -24.10
N VAL A 14 20.06 -29.94 -24.30
CA VAL A 14 20.95 -28.92 -23.72
C VAL A 14 20.57 -27.51 -24.19
N ILE A 15 20.18 -27.34 -25.46
CA ILE A 15 19.80 -26.03 -26.00
C ILE A 15 18.33 -25.65 -25.78
N SER A 16 17.47 -26.61 -25.45
CA SER A 16 16.02 -26.40 -25.34
C SER A 16 15.63 -25.35 -24.30
N THR A 17 16.12 -25.48 -23.06
CA THR A 17 15.79 -24.56 -21.95
C THR A 17 16.35 -23.15 -22.19
N PRO A 18 17.64 -22.95 -22.52
CA PRO A 18 18.16 -21.60 -22.78
C PRO A 18 17.46 -20.89 -23.94
N ALA A 19 17.12 -21.62 -25.01
CA ALA A 19 16.40 -21.05 -26.15
C ALA A 19 14.98 -20.59 -25.76
N ALA A 20 14.25 -21.43 -25.01
CA ALA A 20 12.91 -21.09 -24.53
C ALA A 20 12.93 -19.88 -23.57
N ILE A 21 13.89 -19.85 -22.62
CA ILE A 21 14.07 -18.74 -21.69
C ILE A 21 14.40 -17.45 -22.44
N ALA A 22 15.35 -17.48 -23.38
CA ALA A 22 15.73 -16.29 -24.15
C ALA A 22 14.54 -15.73 -24.96
N ALA A 23 13.76 -16.61 -25.59
CA ALA A 23 12.55 -16.22 -26.31
C ALA A 23 11.48 -15.62 -25.38
N ALA A 24 11.26 -16.23 -24.21
CA ALA A 24 10.30 -15.75 -23.21
C ALA A 24 10.71 -14.39 -22.63
N LEU A 25 11.98 -14.20 -22.27
CA LEU A 25 12.52 -12.92 -21.80
C LEU A 25 12.37 -11.84 -22.87
N SER A 26 12.70 -12.15 -24.12
CA SER A 26 12.55 -11.23 -25.26
C SER A 26 11.08 -10.84 -25.50
N SER A 27 10.16 -11.81 -25.40
CA SER A 27 8.71 -11.59 -25.53
C SER A 27 8.16 -10.74 -24.38
N GLY A 28 8.56 -11.03 -23.14
CA GLY A 28 8.18 -10.28 -21.95
C GLY A 28 8.66 -8.83 -22.02
N ALA A 29 9.91 -8.61 -22.40
CA ALA A 29 10.48 -7.25 -22.55
C ALA A 29 9.69 -6.40 -23.55
N ARG A 30 9.25 -6.97 -24.68
CA ARG A 30 8.37 -6.28 -25.65
C ARG A 30 6.99 -5.91 -25.07
N ARG A 31 6.56 -6.56 -23.98
CA ARG A 31 5.31 -6.28 -23.26
C ARG A 31 5.53 -5.49 -21.97
N GLY A 32 6.72 -4.91 -21.79
CA GLY A 32 7.04 -4.10 -20.62
C GLY A 32 7.40 -4.89 -19.36
N LEU A 33 7.66 -6.20 -19.46
CA LEU A 33 8.13 -7.01 -18.34
C LEU A 33 9.65 -6.99 -18.26
N LEU A 34 10.19 -6.58 -17.10
CA LEU A 34 11.61 -6.66 -16.80
C LEU A 34 11.87 -7.84 -15.85
N LEU A 35 12.49 -8.91 -16.38
CA LEU A 35 12.79 -10.14 -15.65
C LEU A 35 14.29 -10.22 -15.39
N LYS A 36 14.68 -10.39 -14.12
CA LYS A 36 16.09 -10.50 -13.69
C LYS A 36 16.65 -11.92 -13.88
N GLY A 37 16.57 -12.43 -15.11
CA GLY A 37 17.09 -13.75 -15.50
C GLY A 37 16.05 -14.85 -15.61
N GLY A 38 16.47 -16.01 -16.12
CA GLY A 38 15.59 -17.14 -16.45
C GLY A 38 14.98 -17.85 -15.22
N ALA A 39 15.71 -17.89 -14.11
CA ALA A 39 15.22 -18.51 -12.87
C ALA A 39 13.93 -17.86 -12.35
N VAL A 40 13.76 -16.54 -12.54
CA VAL A 40 12.53 -15.83 -12.16
C VAL A 40 11.35 -16.31 -13.01
N LEU A 41 11.55 -16.53 -14.30
CA LEU A 41 10.52 -17.03 -15.20
C LEU A 41 10.06 -18.43 -14.78
N GLU A 42 11.00 -19.31 -14.45
CA GLU A 42 10.71 -20.66 -13.96
C GLU A 42 9.96 -20.63 -12.62
N GLN A 43 10.42 -19.81 -11.67
CA GLN A 43 9.77 -19.64 -10.37
C GLN A 43 8.34 -19.11 -10.50
N MET A 44 8.12 -18.11 -11.37
CA MET A 44 6.78 -17.57 -11.65
C MET A 44 5.80 -18.65 -12.10
N GLY A 45 6.26 -19.63 -12.90
CA GLY A 45 5.42 -20.74 -13.36
C GLY A 45 5.00 -21.71 -12.25
N THR A 46 5.60 -21.63 -11.06
CA THR A 46 5.27 -22.50 -9.92
C THR A 46 4.44 -21.82 -8.83
N LEU A 47 4.15 -20.52 -8.99
CA LEU A 47 3.43 -19.76 -7.98
C LEU A 47 2.01 -20.29 -7.79
N THR A 48 1.63 -20.48 -6.54
CA THR A 48 0.26 -20.87 -6.14
C THR A 48 -0.50 -19.72 -5.52
N THR A 49 0.22 -18.72 -5.00
CA THR A 49 -0.35 -17.61 -4.23
C THR A 49 0.37 -16.31 -4.55
N ILE A 50 -0.37 -15.22 -4.69
CA ILE A 50 0.18 -13.88 -4.86
C ILE A 50 -0.33 -12.95 -3.76
N ALA A 51 0.60 -12.37 -3.03
CA ALA A 51 0.37 -11.36 -2.00
C ALA A 51 0.59 -9.95 -2.56
N PHE A 52 -0.49 -9.19 -2.74
CA PHE A 52 -0.48 -7.84 -3.26
C PHE A 52 -0.39 -6.81 -2.15
N ASP A 53 0.40 -5.76 -2.36
CA ASP A 53 0.22 -4.51 -1.61
C ASP A 53 -0.99 -3.74 -2.15
N LYS A 54 -1.57 -2.90 -1.29
CA LYS A 54 -2.69 -2.05 -1.68
C LYS A 54 -2.20 -0.81 -2.43
N THR A 55 -1.57 0.11 -1.70
CA THR A 55 -1.16 1.44 -2.18
C THR A 55 -0.15 1.30 -3.30
N GLY A 56 -0.40 1.93 -4.44
CA GLY A 56 0.51 1.93 -5.59
C GLY A 56 0.53 0.63 -6.42
N THR A 57 0.00 -0.47 -5.90
CA THR A 57 -0.11 -1.76 -6.61
C THR A 57 -1.55 -2.03 -7.08
N LEU A 58 -2.47 -2.38 -6.19
CA LEU A 58 -3.89 -2.57 -6.54
C LEU A 58 -4.63 -1.25 -6.75
N THR A 59 -4.08 -0.18 -6.21
CA THR A 59 -4.58 1.19 -6.31
C THR A 59 -3.59 2.06 -7.07
N GLN A 60 -4.02 3.28 -7.44
CA GLN A 60 -3.19 4.19 -8.22
C GLN A 60 -1.96 4.70 -7.46
N GLY A 61 -1.95 4.57 -6.12
CA GLY A 61 -0.88 5.11 -5.27
C GLY A 61 -0.94 6.63 -5.13
N ARG A 62 -2.09 7.21 -5.46
CA ARG A 62 -2.34 8.66 -5.46
C ARG A 62 -3.60 8.91 -4.64
N PRO A 63 -3.53 8.77 -3.31
CA PRO A 63 -4.67 9.06 -2.46
C PRO A 63 -5.09 10.51 -2.65
N LEU A 64 -6.40 10.76 -2.62
CA LEU A 64 -6.97 12.10 -2.68
C LEU A 64 -7.75 12.37 -1.39
N VAL A 65 -7.64 13.58 -0.86
CA VAL A 65 -8.49 14.01 0.27
C VAL A 65 -9.91 14.20 -0.23
N THR A 66 -10.82 13.33 0.21
CA THR A 66 -12.23 13.36 -0.19
C THR A 66 -13.05 14.22 0.75
N ASP A 67 -12.79 14.12 2.06
CA ASP A 67 -13.59 14.78 3.10
C ASP A 67 -12.67 15.36 4.17
N VAL A 68 -13.09 16.49 4.75
CA VAL A 68 -12.45 17.12 5.90
C VAL A 68 -13.56 17.51 6.86
N THR A 69 -13.35 17.31 8.16
CA THR A 69 -14.20 17.91 9.18
C THR A 69 -13.33 18.62 10.22
N ALA A 70 -13.82 19.73 10.74
CA ALA A 70 -13.14 20.51 11.76
C ALA A 70 -14.03 20.61 13.01
N ALA A 71 -13.44 20.48 14.19
CA ALA A 71 -14.17 20.56 15.45
C ALA A 71 -14.85 21.94 15.65
N ASN A 72 -14.24 23.00 15.11
CA ASN A 72 -14.76 24.37 15.15
C ASN A 72 -15.37 24.84 13.81
N GLY A 73 -15.59 23.92 12.86
CA GLY A 73 -16.12 24.23 11.52
C GLY A 73 -15.13 24.87 10.54
N ASN A 74 -13.87 25.10 10.92
CA ASN A 74 -12.86 25.67 10.01
C ASN A 74 -11.96 24.59 9.37
N GLU A 75 -12.47 23.91 8.35
CA GLU A 75 -11.75 22.88 7.59
C GLU A 75 -10.45 23.41 6.97
N ARG A 76 -10.43 24.67 6.54
CA ARG A 76 -9.24 25.31 5.98
C ARG A 76 -8.11 25.42 7.00
N ARG A 77 -8.42 25.62 8.28
CA ARG A 77 -7.43 25.58 9.37
C ARG A 77 -6.88 24.17 9.56
N VAL A 78 -7.73 23.15 9.50
CA VAL A 78 -7.30 21.73 9.60
C VAL A 78 -6.31 21.40 8.48
N LEU A 79 -6.63 21.75 7.23
CA LEU A 79 -5.74 21.54 6.08
C LEU A 79 -4.45 22.36 6.18
N SER A 80 -4.53 23.60 6.70
CA SER A 80 -3.36 24.47 6.93
C SER A 80 -2.38 23.83 7.91
N LEU A 81 -2.86 23.38 9.06
CA LEU A 81 -2.03 22.79 10.11
C LEU A 81 -1.50 21.41 9.70
N ALA A 82 -2.35 20.56 9.13
CA ALA A 82 -1.95 19.24 8.66
C ALA A 82 -0.92 19.34 7.50
N GLY A 83 -1.16 20.22 6.54
CA GLY A 83 -0.22 20.47 5.44
C GLY A 83 1.11 21.05 5.92
N ALA A 84 1.10 21.95 6.91
CA ALA A 84 2.33 22.46 7.50
C ALA A 84 3.17 21.34 8.14
N LEU A 85 2.51 20.46 8.89
CA LEU A 85 3.17 19.33 9.56
C LEU A 85 3.76 18.32 8.57
N GLU A 86 3.10 18.13 7.43
CA GLU A 86 3.45 17.17 6.37
C GLU A 86 4.37 17.76 5.28
N ALA A 87 4.76 19.03 5.34
CA ALA A 87 5.49 19.73 4.27
C ALA A 87 6.85 19.08 3.89
N GLY A 88 7.47 18.32 4.79
CA GLY A 88 8.73 17.60 4.56
C GLY A 88 8.57 16.10 4.25
N SER A 89 7.34 15.59 4.17
CA SER A 89 7.05 14.17 4.02
C SER A 89 6.83 13.79 2.57
N ASN A 90 7.46 12.69 2.14
CA ASN A 90 7.24 12.10 0.81
C ASN A 90 6.17 11.00 0.83
N HIS A 91 5.45 10.85 1.95
CA HIS A 91 4.41 9.83 2.06
C HIS A 91 3.23 10.18 1.13
N PRO A 92 2.61 9.22 0.41
CA PRO A 92 1.49 9.51 -0.49
C PRO A 92 0.32 10.26 0.18
N LEU A 93 -0.02 9.92 1.43
CA LEU A 93 -1.04 10.65 2.21
C LEU A 93 -0.64 12.11 2.51
N ALA A 94 0.64 12.36 2.77
CA ALA A 94 1.16 13.70 3.01
C ALA A 94 1.02 14.58 1.77
N LEU A 95 1.39 14.02 0.61
CA LEU A 95 1.24 14.68 -0.68
C LEU A 95 -0.23 15.00 -0.98
N ALA A 96 -1.15 14.07 -0.68
CA ALA A 96 -2.60 14.30 -0.84
C ALA A 96 -3.11 15.49 -0.01
N ILE A 97 -2.66 15.59 1.25
CA ILE A 97 -3.02 16.71 2.14
C ILE A 97 -2.43 18.02 1.62
N LEU A 98 -1.18 18.02 1.19
CA LEU A 98 -0.51 19.20 0.62
C LEU A 98 -1.19 19.68 -0.67
N GLU A 99 -1.56 18.76 -1.56
CA GLU A 99 -2.30 19.08 -2.78
C GLU A 99 -3.67 19.67 -2.46
N ARG A 100 -4.41 19.06 -1.54
CA ARG A 100 -5.71 19.58 -1.09
C ARG A 100 -5.58 20.96 -0.44
N ALA A 101 -4.61 21.14 0.45
CA ALA A 101 -4.34 22.42 1.10
C ALA A 101 -4.01 23.52 0.08
N ARG A 102 -3.21 23.20 -0.95
CA ARG A 102 -2.90 24.13 -2.05
C ARG A 102 -4.15 24.47 -2.87
N GLY A 103 -4.97 23.47 -3.22
CA GLY A 103 -6.23 23.65 -3.94
C GLY A 103 -7.20 24.57 -3.20
N ASP A 104 -7.33 24.38 -1.89
CA ASP A 104 -8.20 25.18 -1.02
C ASP A 104 -7.56 26.51 -0.57
N LYS A 105 -6.36 26.82 -1.10
CA LYS A 105 -5.54 28.00 -0.77
C LYS A 105 -5.29 28.14 0.74
N ALA A 106 -5.24 27.04 1.48
CA ALA A 106 -4.91 27.04 2.89
C ALA A 106 -3.44 27.51 3.07
N PRO A 107 -3.17 28.48 3.95
CA PRO A 107 -1.79 28.90 4.20
C PRO A 107 -1.02 27.75 4.85
N LEU A 108 0.24 27.55 4.47
CA LEU A 108 1.12 26.56 5.09
C LEU A 108 2.13 27.31 5.96
N PRO A 109 1.83 27.55 7.24
CA PRO A 109 2.80 28.15 8.14
C PRO A 109 4.06 27.25 8.25
N PRO A 110 5.24 27.83 8.51
CA PRO A 110 6.43 27.03 8.74
C PRO A 110 6.20 26.13 9.97
N ALA A 111 6.37 24.82 9.77
CA ALA A 111 6.46 23.89 10.88
C ALA A 111 7.85 24.00 11.52
N GLY A 112 7.88 23.88 12.85
CA GLY A 112 9.12 23.70 13.62
C GLY A 112 9.61 22.26 13.52
N GLU A 113 9.80 21.61 14.65
CA GLU A 113 10.24 20.19 14.71
C GLU A 113 9.11 19.26 14.25
N SER A 114 9.04 18.93 12.96
CA SER A 114 8.20 17.83 12.46
C SER A 114 8.99 16.53 12.45
N ARG A 115 8.42 15.46 13.02
CA ARG A 115 9.04 14.13 13.10
C ARG A 115 8.03 13.04 12.80
N ALA A 116 8.39 12.13 11.89
CA ALA A 116 7.66 10.91 11.65
C ALA A 116 7.78 9.96 12.86
N ILE A 117 6.65 9.46 13.33
CA ILE A 117 6.52 8.47 14.38
C ILE A 117 6.13 7.14 13.70
N PRO A 118 7.05 6.17 13.57
CA PRO A 118 6.82 4.95 12.81
C PRO A 118 5.54 4.23 13.24
N GLY A 119 4.69 3.91 12.27
CA GLY A 119 3.41 3.20 12.48
C GLY A 119 2.30 4.03 13.15
N LYS A 120 2.55 5.31 13.49
CA LYS A 120 1.56 6.17 14.19
C LYS A 120 1.15 7.40 13.37
N GLY A 121 2.12 8.06 12.74
CA GLY A 121 1.87 9.29 11.98
C GLY A 121 3.03 10.28 12.07
N VAL A 122 2.72 11.57 12.13
CA VAL A 122 3.69 12.66 12.26
C VAL A 122 3.30 13.55 13.43
N GLY A 123 4.30 13.97 14.22
CA GLY A 123 4.12 14.90 15.33
C GLY A 123 5.05 16.09 15.19
N GLY A 124 4.64 17.24 15.72
CA GLY A 124 5.49 18.42 15.69
C GLY A 124 4.86 19.68 16.26
N THR A 125 5.44 20.82 15.94
CA THR A 125 4.96 22.13 16.39
C THR A 125 4.76 23.08 15.22
N VAL A 126 3.63 23.78 15.20
CA VAL A 126 3.31 24.79 14.19
C VAL A 126 2.78 26.03 14.92
N GLY A 127 3.43 27.18 14.73
CA GLY A 127 3.03 28.41 15.42
C GLY A 127 3.10 28.33 16.96
N GLY A 128 3.97 27.46 17.51
CA GLY A 128 4.09 27.22 18.94
C GLY A 128 3.08 26.22 19.52
N GLU A 129 2.11 25.75 18.73
CA GLU A 129 1.13 24.75 19.13
C GLU A 129 1.63 23.33 18.83
N LYS A 130 1.50 22.42 19.80
CA LYS A 130 1.84 20.99 19.61
C LYS A 130 0.74 20.31 18.78
N LEU A 131 1.17 19.70 17.68
CA LEU A 131 0.30 18.99 16.75
C LEU A 131 0.70 17.53 16.62
N PHE A 132 -0.29 16.70 16.37
CA PHE A 132 -0.11 15.31 15.93
C PHE A 132 -1.10 15.00 14.82
N LEU A 133 -0.65 14.35 13.76
CA LEU A 133 -1.48 13.85 12.68
C LEU A 133 -1.19 12.36 12.50
N GLY A 134 -2.22 11.52 12.63
CA GLY A 134 -2.01 10.08 12.57
C GLY A 134 -3.31 9.28 12.46
N SER A 135 -3.20 7.96 12.60
CA SER A 135 -4.37 7.08 12.62
C SER A 135 -5.27 7.37 13.82
N PRO A 136 -6.58 7.04 13.77
CA PRO A 136 -7.48 7.20 14.92
C PRO A 136 -6.97 6.52 16.20
N GLN A 137 -6.36 5.34 16.05
CA GLN A 137 -5.79 4.59 17.17
C GLN A 137 -4.59 5.33 17.79
N ALA A 138 -3.70 5.89 16.97
CA ALA A 138 -2.55 6.63 17.48
C ALA A 138 -2.96 7.99 18.07
N ALA A 139 -3.96 8.65 17.47
CA ALA A 139 -4.46 9.93 17.96
C ALA A 139 -5.13 9.83 19.34
N ALA A 140 -5.71 8.67 19.65
CA ALA A 140 -6.29 8.39 20.96
C ALA A 140 -5.27 8.45 22.12
N GLU A 141 -3.96 8.36 21.84
CA GLU A 141 -2.90 8.57 22.84
C GLU A 141 -2.70 10.05 23.20
N PHE A 142 -3.17 10.98 22.35
CA PHE A 142 -2.96 12.41 22.48
C PHE A 142 -4.24 13.20 22.76
N ALA A 143 -5.40 12.69 22.34
CA ALA A 143 -6.71 13.31 22.58
C ALA A 143 -7.84 12.28 22.59
N THR A 144 -8.89 12.55 23.38
CA THR A 144 -10.09 11.72 23.41
C THR A 144 -10.98 12.01 22.21
N LEU A 145 -11.32 10.97 21.44
CA LEU A 145 -12.32 11.05 20.37
C LEU A 145 -13.73 11.08 20.99
N THR A 146 -14.56 12.02 20.55
CA THR A 146 -15.99 12.04 20.91
C THR A 146 -16.75 10.89 20.22
N PRO A 147 -17.93 10.49 20.74
CA PRO A 147 -18.77 9.50 20.08
C PRO A 147 -19.12 9.86 18.62
N ASP A 148 -19.40 11.14 18.35
CA ASP A 148 -19.74 11.61 17.02
C ASP A 148 -18.55 11.52 16.05
N GLN A 149 -17.35 11.92 16.52
CA GLN A 149 -16.11 11.76 15.73
C GLN A 149 -15.83 10.28 15.45
N SER A 150 -16.02 9.41 16.43
CA SER A 150 -15.82 7.97 16.27
C SER A 150 -16.82 7.37 15.26
N ALA A 151 -18.08 7.78 15.31
CA ALA A 151 -19.11 7.37 14.35
C ALA A 151 -18.77 7.86 12.93
N GLN A 152 -18.30 9.10 12.79
CA GLN A 152 -17.87 9.66 11.50
C GLN A 152 -16.68 8.89 10.90
N ILE A 153 -15.68 8.58 11.72
CA ILE A 153 -14.52 7.76 11.32
C ILE A 153 -15.00 6.40 10.82
N ALA A 154 -15.88 5.72 11.57
CA ALA A 154 -16.42 4.42 11.18
C ALA A 154 -17.19 4.48 9.85
N ALA A 155 -18.01 5.52 9.65
CA ALA A 155 -18.77 5.73 8.42
C ALA A 155 -17.85 5.93 7.20
N TRP A 156 -16.77 6.70 7.34
CA TRP A 156 -15.80 6.88 6.27
C TRP A 156 -14.95 5.64 6.00
N ASN A 157 -14.52 4.91 7.04
CA ASN A 157 -13.79 3.66 6.87
C ASN A 157 -14.64 2.62 6.13
N ALA A 158 -15.95 2.53 6.42
CA ALA A 158 -16.89 1.66 5.70
C ALA A 158 -17.00 2.01 4.20
N GLN A 159 -16.71 3.25 3.81
CA GLN A 159 -16.65 3.70 2.42
C GLN A 159 -15.28 3.45 1.76
N GLY A 160 -14.36 2.74 2.43
CA GLY A 160 -13.01 2.50 1.93
C GLY A 160 -12.11 3.73 1.99
N LYS A 161 -12.42 4.70 2.86
CA LYS A 161 -11.56 5.86 3.10
C LYS A 161 -10.58 5.54 4.24
N THR A 162 -9.36 6.04 4.13
CA THR A 162 -8.36 6.06 5.20
C THR A 162 -8.50 7.39 5.94
N VAL A 163 -8.77 7.35 7.24
CA VAL A 163 -8.96 8.56 8.04
C VAL A 163 -7.72 8.90 8.85
N SER A 164 -7.27 10.14 8.78
CA SER A 164 -6.25 10.72 9.66
C SER A 164 -6.89 11.73 10.60
N VAL A 165 -6.45 11.72 11.86
CA VAL A 165 -6.94 12.60 12.92
C VAL A 165 -5.87 13.64 13.22
N LEU A 166 -6.22 14.92 13.11
CA LEU A 166 -5.39 16.02 13.53
C LEU A 166 -5.72 16.37 14.99
N VAL A 167 -4.73 16.27 15.86
CA VAL A 167 -4.77 16.71 17.25
C VAL A 167 -3.98 18.00 17.38
N ALA A 168 -4.55 19.00 18.03
CA ALA A 168 -3.92 20.27 18.31
C ALA A 168 -4.17 20.65 19.78
N GLY A 169 -3.11 20.97 20.52
CA GLY A 169 -3.24 21.39 21.92
C GLY A 169 -3.83 20.33 22.86
N GLY A 170 -3.81 19.05 22.49
CA GLY A 170 -4.41 17.95 23.27
C GLY A 170 -5.89 17.68 22.96
N GLU A 171 -6.46 18.35 21.95
CA GLU A 171 -7.82 18.14 21.48
C GLU A 171 -7.86 17.76 20.00
N VAL A 172 -8.91 17.04 19.59
CA VAL A 172 -9.12 16.70 18.18
C VAL A 172 -9.52 17.97 17.42
N ALA A 173 -8.62 18.49 16.59
CA ALA A 173 -8.86 19.67 15.77
C ALA A 173 -9.68 19.36 14.51
N GLY A 174 -9.50 18.16 13.94
CA GLY A 174 -10.24 17.74 12.76
C GLY A 174 -9.92 16.33 12.29
N LEU A 175 -10.73 15.85 11.35
CA LEU A 175 -10.58 14.57 10.68
C LEU A 175 -10.36 14.81 9.19
N ILE A 176 -9.48 14.03 8.58
CA ILE A 176 -9.16 14.11 7.15
C ILE A 176 -9.35 12.71 6.57
N ALA A 177 -10.31 12.56 5.66
CA ALA A 177 -10.55 11.30 4.96
C ALA A 177 -9.89 11.33 3.59
N MET A 178 -9.15 10.28 3.27
CA MET A 178 -8.46 10.10 2.00
C MET A 178 -8.87 8.80 1.35
N ARG A 179 -8.86 8.75 0.02
CA ARG A 179 -9.16 7.52 -0.72
C ARG A 179 -8.19 7.37 -1.89
N ASP A 180 -7.62 6.18 -2.01
CA ASP A 180 -6.81 5.78 -3.15
C ASP A 180 -7.65 4.83 -4.01
N GLU A 181 -7.99 5.26 -5.23
CA GLU A 181 -8.87 4.48 -6.07
C GLU A 181 -8.16 3.23 -6.62
N PRO A 182 -8.86 2.09 -6.70
CA PRO A 182 -8.35 0.92 -7.39
C PRO A 182 -7.96 1.23 -8.84
N ARG A 183 -6.95 0.54 -9.36
CA ARG A 183 -6.63 0.64 -10.78
C ARG A 183 -7.78 0.06 -11.62
N PRO A 184 -8.07 0.62 -12.80
CA PRO A 184 -9.18 0.16 -13.63
C PRO A 184 -9.04 -1.31 -14.07
N ASP A 185 -7.79 -1.77 -14.23
CA ASP A 185 -7.40 -3.13 -14.63
C ASP A 185 -7.24 -4.10 -13.44
N ALA A 186 -7.27 -3.62 -12.19
CA ALA A 186 -7.00 -4.45 -11.02
C ALA A 186 -7.99 -5.62 -10.90
N LYS A 187 -9.29 -5.36 -11.13
CA LYS A 187 -10.33 -6.39 -11.00
C LYS A 187 -10.20 -7.46 -12.08
N GLU A 188 -9.92 -7.07 -13.31
CA GLU A 188 -9.69 -8.00 -14.43
C GLU A 188 -8.44 -8.85 -14.20
N GLY A 189 -7.35 -8.22 -13.76
CA GLY A 189 -6.10 -8.92 -13.44
C GLY A 189 -6.26 -9.95 -12.31
N LEU A 190 -7.00 -9.60 -11.25
CA LEU A 190 -7.29 -10.52 -10.15
C LEU A 190 -8.19 -11.69 -10.58
N ALA A 191 -9.17 -11.44 -11.45
CA ALA A 191 -10.01 -12.49 -12.02
C ALA A 191 -9.17 -13.47 -12.87
N ALA A 192 -8.30 -12.97 -13.74
CA ALA A 192 -7.41 -13.80 -14.56
C ALA A 192 -6.48 -14.69 -13.71
N LEU A 193 -5.96 -14.17 -12.59
CA LEU A 193 -5.16 -14.97 -11.64
C LEU A 193 -5.98 -16.07 -10.98
N LYS A 194 -7.21 -15.74 -10.56
CA LYS A 194 -8.13 -16.72 -9.96
C LYS A 194 -8.50 -17.83 -10.95
N ASP A 195 -8.76 -17.48 -12.21
CA ASP A 195 -9.06 -18.44 -13.29
C ASP A 195 -7.86 -19.35 -13.60
N ALA A 196 -6.63 -18.83 -13.40
CA ALA A 196 -5.40 -19.62 -13.46
C ALA A 196 -5.16 -20.50 -12.21
N GLY A 197 -6.07 -20.51 -11.23
CA GLY A 197 -5.96 -21.27 -9.99
C GLY A 197 -5.01 -20.66 -8.95
N ILE A 198 -4.61 -19.40 -9.13
CA ILE A 198 -3.70 -18.70 -8.22
C ILE A 198 -4.52 -18.00 -7.13
N LYS A 199 -4.21 -18.28 -5.87
CA LYS A 199 -4.80 -17.58 -4.72
C LYS A 199 -4.27 -16.14 -4.67
N THR A 200 -5.15 -15.18 -4.38
CA THR A 200 -4.77 -13.77 -4.27
C THR A 200 -5.14 -13.24 -2.90
N ILE A 201 -4.20 -12.52 -2.25
CA ILE A 201 -4.39 -11.90 -0.95
C ILE A 201 -3.84 -10.48 -0.96
N MET A 202 -4.59 -9.52 -0.40
CA MET A 202 -4.16 -8.15 -0.20
C MET A 202 -3.60 -7.97 1.21
N LEU A 203 -2.38 -7.46 1.32
CA LEU A 203 -1.72 -7.09 2.57
C LEU A 203 -1.60 -5.57 2.65
N THR A 204 -2.14 -4.96 3.72
CA THR A 204 -2.12 -3.51 3.87
C THR A 204 -2.00 -3.06 5.32
N GLY A 205 -1.38 -1.89 5.52
CA GLY A 205 -1.32 -1.21 6.82
C GLY A 205 -2.57 -0.38 7.13
N ASP A 206 -3.49 -0.26 6.18
CA ASP A 206 -4.77 0.41 6.39
C ASP A 206 -5.63 -0.31 7.44
N ASN A 207 -6.53 0.45 8.07
CA ASN A 207 -7.53 -0.11 8.99
C ASN A 207 -8.32 -1.26 8.35
N ALA A 208 -8.69 -2.25 9.17
CA ALA A 208 -9.34 -3.47 8.72
C ALA A 208 -10.64 -3.21 7.94
N THR A 209 -11.44 -2.23 8.36
CA THR A 209 -12.70 -1.87 7.67
C THR A 209 -12.44 -1.27 6.29
N THR A 210 -11.50 -0.34 6.19
CA THR A 210 -11.09 0.28 4.91
C THR A 210 -10.54 -0.78 3.96
N ALA A 211 -9.67 -1.64 4.46
CA ALA A 211 -9.07 -2.72 3.71
C ALA A 211 -10.15 -3.70 3.20
N GLN A 212 -11.11 -4.08 4.05
CA GLN A 212 -12.20 -4.98 3.67
C GLN A 212 -13.13 -4.35 2.63
N ALA A 213 -13.42 -3.05 2.72
CA ALA A 213 -14.24 -2.35 1.73
C ALA A 213 -13.60 -2.42 0.33
N ILE A 214 -12.29 -2.19 0.23
CA ILE A 214 -11.52 -2.32 -1.02
C ILE A 214 -11.45 -3.78 -1.47
N GLY A 215 -11.21 -4.71 -0.55
CA GLY A 215 -11.19 -6.15 -0.82
C GLY A 215 -12.48 -6.67 -1.42
N ASN A 216 -13.63 -6.24 -0.87
CA ASN A 216 -14.95 -6.59 -1.37
C ASN A 216 -15.19 -6.05 -2.78
N ALA A 217 -14.75 -4.82 -3.07
CA ALA A 217 -14.87 -4.22 -4.40
C ALA A 217 -14.05 -4.98 -5.46
N LEU A 218 -12.88 -5.49 -5.05
CA LEU A 218 -11.94 -6.23 -5.92
C LEU A 218 -12.16 -7.75 -5.93
N GLY A 219 -12.89 -8.30 -4.96
CA GLY A 219 -13.13 -9.75 -4.83
C GLY A 219 -11.92 -10.54 -4.34
N ILE A 220 -11.11 -9.97 -3.44
CA ILE A 220 -9.85 -10.54 -2.93
C ILE A 220 -9.86 -10.72 -1.40
N GLU A 221 -9.16 -11.73 -0.87
CA GLU A 221 -8.93 -11.87 0.58
C GLU A 221 -8.08 -10.69 1.09
N VAL A 222 -8.34 -10.22 2.31
CA VAL A 222 -7.66 -9.05 2.87
C VAL A 222 -7.10 -9.32 4.25
N ARG A 223 -5.90 -8.78 4.49
CA ARG A 223 -5.29 -8.62 5.81
C ARG A 223 -4.91 -7.15 5.99
N GLY A 224 -5.67 -6.44 6.83
CA GLY A 224 -5.41 -5.04 7.21
C GLY A 224 -4.64 -4.91 8.52
N GLU A 225 -4.34 -3.67 8.90
CA GLU A 225 -3.67 -3.28 10.16
C GLU A 225 -2.28 -3.89 10.34
N LEU A 226 -1.58 -4.10 9.22
CA LEU A 226 -0.27 -4.74 9.24
C LEU A 226 0.87 -3.73 9.32
N LEU A 227 1.82 -4.00 10.22
CA LEU A 227 3.15 -3.38 10.14
C LEU A 227 3.99 -4.09 9.06
N PRO A 228 5.10 -3.49 8.58
CA PRO A 228 5.98 -4.14 7.61
C PRO A 228 6.46 -5.54 8.04
N GLN A 229 6.73 -5.73 9.33
CA GLN A 229 7.15 -7.02 9.88
C GLN A 229 6.02 -8.06 9.85
N ASP A 230 4.76 -7.64 9.98
CA ASP A 230 3.62 -8.55 9.99
C ASP A 230 3.31 -9.04 8.58
N LYS A 231 3.47 -8.18 7.56
CA LYS A 231 3.41 -8.62 6.15
C LYS A 231 4.41 -9.77 5.90
N MET A 232 5.64 -9.63 6.41
CA MET A 232 6.69 -10.65 6.27
C MET A 232 6.34 -11.95 6.97
N LYS A 233 5.82 -11.87 8.20
CA LYS A 233 5.37 -13.06 8.94
C LYS A 233 4.25 -13.79 8.20
N ILE A 234 3.30 -13.07 7.59
CA ILE A 234 2.20 -13.68 6.82
C ILE A 234 2.76 -14.41 5.59
N VAL A 235 3.65 -13.79 4.82
CA VAL A 235 4.28 -14.42 3.66
C VAL A 235 5.06 -15.66 4.09
N GLY A 236 5.87 -15.57 5.14
CA GLY A 236 6.62 -16.71 5.68
C GLY A 236 5.71 -17.83 6.19
N GLY A 237 4.57 -17.50 6.80
CA GLY A 237 3.58 -18.47 7.26
C GLY A 237 2.91 -19.22 6.10
N LEU A 238 2.56 -18.52 5.01
CA LEU A 238 2.02 -19.14 3.79
C LEU A 238 3.06 -20.06 3.13
N GLN A 239 4.32 -19.64 3.07
CA GLN A 239 5.41 -20.47 2.56
C GLN A 239 5.65 -21.71 3.43
N ALA A 240 5.60 -21.58 4.77
CA ALA A 240 5.72 -22.71 5.70
C ALA A 240 4.55 -23.70 5.58
N ALA A 241 3.37 -23.23 5.17
CA ALA A 241 2.22 -24.08 4.84
C ALA A 241 2.35 -24.79 3.47
N GLY A 242 3.47 -24.60 2.76
CA GLY A 242 3.78 -25.25 1.49
C GLY A 242 3.39 -24.44 0.24
N GLU A 243 2.87 -23.22 0.39
CA GLU A 243 2.49 -22.39 -0.75
C GLU A 243 3.73 -21.79 -1.44
N LYS A 244 3.66 -21.65 -2.77
CA LYS A 244 4.65 -20.91 -3.56
C LYS A 244 4.15 -19.48 -3.73
N VAL A 245 4.68 -18.59 -2.88
CA VAL A 245 4.17 -17.23 -2.73
C VAL A 245 4.99 -16.23 -3.53
N GLY A 246 4.32 -15.46 -4.39
CA GLY A 246 4.87 -14.26 -5.01
C GLY A 246 4.38 -13.01 -4.29
N LYS A 247 5.26 -12.02 -4.06
CA LYS A 247 4.88 -10.70 -3.53
C LYS A 247 4.87 -9.68 -4.66
N VAL A 248 3.81 -8.88 -4.74
CA VAL A 248 3.70 -7.74 -5.66
C VAL A 248 3.55 -6.46 -4.84
N GLY A 249 4.39 -5.48 -5.11
CA GLY A 249 4.46 -4.19 -4.42
C GLY A 249 5.01 -3.10 -5.34
N ASP A 250 4.99 -1.84 -4.89
CA ASP A 250 5.46 -0.68 -5.65
C ASP A 250 7.00 -0.49 -5.62
N GLY A 251 7.69 -1.30 -4.81
CA GLY A 251 9.15 -1.33 -4.71
C GLY A 251 9.78 -0.19 -3.90
N ILE A 252 9.00 0.81 -3.46
CA ILE A 252 9.51 1.93 -2.65
C ILE A 252 9.43 1.58 -1.15
N ASN A 253 8.33 0.97 -0.72
CA ASN A 253 8.09 0.63 0.68
C ASN A 253 8.38 -0.84 1.03
N ASP A 254 8.42 -1.71 0.03
CA ASP A 254 8.43 -3.16 0.22
C ASP A 254 9.79 -3.81 -0.15
N ALA A 255 10.85 -3.01 -0.33
CA ALA A 255 12.20 -3.53 -0.60
C ALA A 255 12.70 -4.56 0.44
N PRO A 256 12.41 -4.44 1.75
CA PRO A 256 12.75 -5.49 2.73
C PRO A 256 11.91 -6.76 2.59
N ALA A 257 10.73 -6.67 1.97
CA ALA A 257 9.79 -7.78 1.81
C ALA A 257 9.87 -8.51 0.48
N MET A 258 10.59 -7.93 -0.48
CA MET A 258 10.86 -8.49 -1.80
C MET A 258 12.24 -9.17 -1.90
N ALA A 259 13.02 -9.15 -0.82
CA ALA A 259 14.36 -9.73 -0.73
C ALA A 259 14.35 -11.18 -0.22
#